data_AF-A0AAX2UJB4-F1
#
_entry.id   AF-A0AAX2UJB4-F1
#
_cell.length_a   1.000
_cell.length_b   1.000
_cell.length_c   1.000
_cell.angle_alpha   90.00
_cell.angle_beta   90.00
_cell.angle_gamma   90.00
#
_symmetry.space_group_name_H-M   'P 1'
#
loop_
_entity.id
_entity.type
_entity.pdbx_description
1 polymer ?
#
loop_
_entity_poly.entity_id
_entity_poly.type
_entity_poly.pdbx_seq_one_letter_code
_entity_poly.pdbx_strand_id
1 'polypeptide(L)'
;MTNLELQKELQNANELIKELRNENDYKEAYIRVLQVAETNILSYEMANALSFIKDNRLGGYANYFCAGEYLEEALSDYFEECGIDDLDSIARNNFNDWLRCEGLLAIAGEKMLKEANVFLDDEAINLFDFVDLRSDSTVLYLQNGEEVEKMLRGFIKQVDFEKLDLEAEKGFGSDFKDYFAFKCLVKLINERKERNA
;
A
#
# COMPACT_ATOMS: atom_id res chain seq x y z
N MET A 1 22.62 5.41 -40.60
CA MET A 1 21.68 5.90 -39.58
C MET A 1 21.71 7.41 -39.57
N THR A 2 20.55 8.04 -39.75
CA THR A 2 20.39 9.49 -39.58
C THR A 2 20.35 9.85 -38.09
N ASN A 3 20.58 11.12 -37.74
CA ASN A 3 20.46 11.60 -36.36
C ASN A 3 19.04 11.34 -35.80
N LEU A 4 18.02 11.48 -36.65
CA LEU A 4 16.62 11.21 -36.30
C LEU A 4 16.36 9.73 -35.98
N GLU A 5 16.97 8.81 -36.74
CA GLU A 5 16.89 7.37 -36.47
C GLU A 5 17.53 7.01 -35.12
N LEU A 6 18.70 7.59 -34.82
CA LEU A 6 19.39 7.38 -33.54
C LEU A 6 18.59 7.91 -32.34
N GLN A 7 17.94 9.07 -32.47
CA GLN A 7 17.08 9.62 -31.41
C GLN A 7 15.88 8.71 -31.12
N LYS A 8 15.26 8.15 -32.17
CA LYS A 8 14.14 7.23 -32.03
C LYS A 8 14.56 5.91 -31.40
N GLU A 9 15.71 5.35 -31.80
CA GLU A 9 16.25 4.14 -31.17
C GLU A 9 16.59 4.35 -29.70
N LEU A 10 17.18 5.49 -29.34
CA LEU A 10 17.47 5.83 -27.95
C LEU A 10 16.19 5.96 -27.10
N GLN A 11 15.14 6.59 -27.64
CA GLN A 11 13.86 6.68 -26.96
C GLN A 11 13.26 5.29 -26.70
N ASN A 12 13.19 4.45 -27.73
CA ASN A 12 12.67 3.09 -27.61
C ASN A 12 13.47 2.26 -26.61
N ALA A 13 14.80 2.39 -26.60
CA ALA A 13 15.68 1.69 -25.67
C ALA A 13 15.43 2.15 -24.21
N ASN A 14 15.26 3.45 -23.99
CA ASN A 14 14.95 4.00 -22.67
C ASN A 14 13.57 3.53 -22.14
N GLU A 15 12.57 3.48 -23.02
CA GLU A 15 11.24 2.94 -22.68
C GLU A 15 11.34 1.46 -22.30
N LEU A 16 12.03 0.64 -23.10
CA LEU A 16 12.23 -0.78 -22.80
C LEU A 16 12.99 -1.00 -21.48
N ILE A 17 14.04 -0.21 -21.21
CA ILE A 17 14.78 -0.28 -19.95
C ILE A 17 13.86 0.01 -18.76
N LYS A 18 12.96 0.99 -18.89
CA LYS A 18 11.99 1.34 -17.84
C LYS A 18 11.00 0.21 -17.59
N GLU A 19 10.49 -0.42 -18.65
CA GLU A 19 9.58 -1.57 -18.55
C GLU A 19 10.26 -2.75 -17.87
N LEU A 20 11.47 -3.13 -18.32
CA LEU A 20 12.22 -4.25 -17.76
C LEU A 20 12.61 -4.02 -16.30
N ARG A 21 12.95 -2.78 -15.91
CA ARG A 21 13.22 -2.45 -14.51
C ARG A 21 11.96 -2.64 -13.66
N ASN A 22 10.83 -2.11 -14.10
CA ASN A 22 9.57 -2.25 -13.36
C ASN A 22 9.12 -3.73 -13.28
N GLU A 23 9.36 -4.53 -14.32
CA GLU A 23 9.12 -5.99 -14.27
C GLU A 23 10.07 -6.70 -13.30
N ASN A 24 11.35 -6.32 -13.28
CA ASN A 24 12.32 -6.89 -12.36
C ASN A 24 11.97 -6.56 -10.90
N ASP A 25 11.67 -5.29 -10.61
CA ASP A 25 11.24 -4.83 -9.29
C ASP A 25 9.98 -5.58 -8.83
N TYR A 26 9.01 -5.81 -9.73
CA TYR A 26 7.83 -6.59 -9.43
C TYR A 26 8.15 -8.04 -9.07
N LYS A 27 9.04 -8.69 -9.82
CA LYS A 27 9.44 -10.08 -9.56
C LYS A 27 10.22 -10.21 -8.25
N GLU A 28 11.10 -9.26 -7.96
CA GLU A 28 11.83 -9.21 -6.69
C GLU A 28 10.89 -9.04 -5.51
N ALA A 29 9.94 -8.10 -5.60
CA ALA A 29 8.89 -7.91 -4.60
C ALA A 29 8.05 -9.18 -4.41
N TYR A 30 7.63 -9.82 -5.50
CA TYR A 30 6.87 -11.07 -5.47
C TYR A 30 7.62 -12.16 -4.69
N ILE A 31 8.91 -12.34 -4.95
CA ILE A 31 9.74 -13.35 -4.29
C ILE A 31 9.87 -13.05 -2.80
N ARG A 32 10.14 -11.81 -2.42
CA ARG A 32 10.25 -11.38 -1.01
C ARG A 32 8.98 -11.68 -0.23
N VAL A 33 7.84 -11.29 -0.76
CA VAL A 33 6.54 -11.53 -0.12
C VAL A 33 6.27 -13.03 0.02
N LEU A 34 6.57 -13.85 -0.99
CA LEU A 34 6.45 -15.31 -0.87
C LEU A 34 7.38 -15.93 0.18
N GLN A 35 8.57 -15.37 0.37
CA GLN A 35 9.52 -15.85 1.38
C GLN A 35 9.00 -15.64 2.79
N VAL A 36 8.32 -14.52 3.06
CA VAL A 36 7.73 -14.23 4.38
C VAL A 36 6.37 -14.90 4.56
N ALA A 37 5.54 -14.95 3.51
CA ALA A 37 4.18 -15.48 3.64
C ALA A 37 4.13 -16.99 3.96
N GLU A 38 5.20 -17.74 3.68
CA GLU A 38 5.32 -19.20 3.85
C GLU A 38 4.14 -20.03 3.26
N THR A 39 3.39 -19.44 2.34
CA THR A 39 2.26 -20.06 1.65
C THR A 39 2.22 -19.58 0.20
N ASN A 40 1.53 -20.34 -0.65
CA ASN A 40 1.29 -19.89 -2.01
C ASN A 40 0.24 -18.78 -2.00
N ILE A 41 0.56 -17.66 -2.62
CA ILE A 41 -0.36 -16.55 -2.86
C ILE A 41 -0.88 -16.64 -4.30
N LEU A 42 -2.18 -16.38 -4.51
CA LEU A 42 -2.72 -16.27 -5.86
C LEU A 42 -2.12 -15.07 -6.59
N SER A 43 -1.74 -15.24 -7.85
CA SER A 43 -0.99 -14.22 -8.59
C SER A 43 -1.72 -12.87 -8.69
N TYR A 44 -3.05 -12.89 -8.76
CA TYR A 44 -3.87 -11.68 -8.80
C TYR A 44 -3.92 -10.98 -7.43
N GLU A 45 -3.95 -11.70 -6.32
CA GLU A 45 -3.86 -11.13 -4.97
C GLU A 45 -2.54 -10.36 -4.78
N MET A 46 -1.43 -10.99 -5.18
CA MET A 46 -0.12 -10.35 -5.14
C MET A 46 -0.08 -9.10 -6.02
N ALA A 47 -0.61 -9.19 -7.26
CA ALA A 47 -0.63 -8.06 -8.17
C ALA A 47 -1.46 -6.89 -7.62
N ASN A 48 -2.62 -7.18 -7.02
CA ASN A 48 -3.51 -6.17 -6.45
C ASN A 48 -2.85 -5.49 -5.25
N ALA A 49 -2.29 -6.25 -4.31
CA ALA A 49 -1.62 -5.71 -3.13
C ALA A 49 -0.41 -4.84 -3.50
N LEU A 50 0.49 -5.35 -4.34
CA LEU A 50 1.69 -4.60 -4.76
C LEU A 50 1.33 -3.34 -5.57
N SER A 51 0.34 -3.41 -6.45
CA SER A 51 -0.11 -2.25 -7.23
C SER A 51 -0.74 -1.20 -6.31
N PHE A 52 -1.59 -1.61 -5.38
CA PHE A 52 -2.19 -0.71 -4.40
C PHE A 52 -1.13 0.04 -3.58
N ILE A 53 -0.14 -0.68 -3.05
CA ILE A 53 0.95 -0.09 -2.24
C ILE A 53 1.79 0.89 -3.09
N LYS A 54 2.14 0.48 -4.32
CA LYS A 54 2.90 1.30 -5.27
C LYS A 54 2.14 2.58 -5.65
N ASP A 55 0.89 2.46 -6.06
CA ASP A 55 0.09 3.56 -6.59
C ASP A 55 -0.22 4.60 -5.50
N ASN A 56 -0.26 4.18 -4.23
CA ASN A 56 -0.43 5.07 -3.09
C ASN A 56 0.90 5.45 -2.41
N ARG A 57 2.04 5.00 -2.94
CA ARG A 57 3.40 5.29 -2.42
C ARG A 57 3.57 4.96 -0.94
N LEU A 58 2.93 3.89 -0.44
CA LEU A 58 2.99 3.55 0.98
C LEU A 58 4.43 3.19 1.43
N GLY A 59 5.24 2.63 0.53
CA GLY A 59 6.68 2.47 0.72
C GLY A 59 7.52 3.75 0.49
N GLY A 60 6.91 4.93 0.40
CA GLY A 60 7.53 6.23 0.10
C GLY A 60 7.65 6.58 -1.40
N TYR A 61 7.74 5.56 -2.26
CA TYR A 61 7.92 5.72 -3.71
C TYR A 61 6.95 4.88 -4.54
N ALA A 62 6.62 5.39 -5.74
CA ALA A 62 5.76 4.73 -6.71
C ALA A 62 6.52 3.68 -7.56
N ASN A 63 7.17 2.71 -6.90
CA ASN A 63 7.82 1.58 -7.58
C ASN A 63 7.54 0.26 -6.84
N TYR A 64 7.75 -0.87 -7.52
CA TYR A 64 7.45 -2.18 -6.94
C TYR A 64 8.48 -2.64 -5.91
N PHE A 65 9.72 -2.17 -5.98
CA PHE A 65 10.75 -2.51 -5.00
C PHE A 65 10.32 -2.03 -3.60
N CYS A 66 9.98 -0.75 -3.45
CA CYS A 66 9.48 -0.18 -2.20
C CYS A 66 8.13 -0.77 -1.80
N ALA A 67 7.29 -1.14 -2.77
CA ALA A 67 6.03 -1.81 -2.46
C ALA A 67 6.23 -3.22 -1.87
N GLY A 68 7.23 -3.95 -2.38
CA GLY A 68 7.65 -5.24 -1.87
C GLY A 68 8.20 -5.14 -0.45
N GLU A 69 9.11 -4.20 -0.20
CA GLU A 69 9.65 -3.95 1.15
C GLU A 69 8.55 -3.61 2.15
N TYR A 70 7.60 -2.75 1.76
CA TYR A 70 6.47 -2.39 2.61
C TYR A 70 5.58 -3.60 2.96
N LEU A 71 5.28 -4.45 1.97
CA LEU A 71 4.43 -5.62 2.20
C LEU A 71 5.15 -6.73 2.99
N GLU A 72 6.45 -6.90 2.76
CA GLU A 72 7.34 -7.77 3.53
C GLU A 72 7.34 -7.38 5.01
N GLU A 73 7.50 -6.08 5.29
CA GLU A 73 7.43 -5.51 6.64
C GLU A 73 6.03 -5.72 7.25
N ALA A 74 4.96 -5.39 6.51
CA ALA A 74 3.58 -5.54 6.99
C ALA A 74 3.22 -6.99 7.37
N LEU A 75 3.68 -7.97 6.58
CA LEU A 75 3.47 -9.38 6.90
C LEU A 75 4.23 -9.80 8.15
N SER A 76 5.50 -9.40 8.26
CA SER A 76 6.34 -9.73 9.40
C SER A 76 5.75 -9.19 10.70
N ASP A 77 5.36 -7.91 10.70
CA ASP A 77 4.71 -7.24 11.84
C ASP A 77 3.40 -7.96 12.21
N TYR A 78 2.55 -8.25 11.22
CA TYR A 78 1.26 -8.91 11.46
C TYR A 78 1.44 -10.32 12.03
N PHE A 79 2.43 -11.07 11.54
CA PHE A 79 2.69 -12.44 11.98
C PHE A 79 3.13 -12.46 13.45
N GLU A 80 4.00 -11.53 13.83
CA GLU A 80 4.45 -11.35 15.22
C GLU A 80 3.29 -10.94 16.13
N GLU A 81 2.53 -9.91 15.75
CA GLU A 81 1.42 -9.39 16.56
C GLU A 81 0.30 -10.41 16.78
N CYS A 82 0.00 -11.21 15.76
CA CYS A 82 -1.06 -12.21 15.81
C CYS A 82 -0.58 -13.57 16.35
N GLY A 83 0.72 -13.74 16.64
CA GLY A 83 1.27 -15.01 17.10
C GLY A 83 1.05 -16.16 16.11
N ILE A 84 1.22 -15.90 14.82
CA ILE A 84 0.92 -16.89 13.75
C ILE A 84 1.78 -18.16 13.90
N ASP A 85 3.00 -18.01 14.43
CA ASP A 85 3.94 -19.11 14.71
C ASP A 85 3.46 -20.07 15.82
N ASP A 86 2.56 -19.60 16.70
CA ASP A 86 2.01 -20.39 17.82
C ASP A 86 0.67 -21.06 17.49
N LEU A 87 0.14 -20.85 16.27
CA LEU A 87 -1.12 -21.46 15.84
C LEU A 87 -1.02 -23.00 15.75
N ASP A 88 -2.09 -23.68 16.13
CA ASP A 88 -2.26 -25.09 15.82
C ASP A 88 -2.41 -25.33 14.31
N SER A 89 -2.31 -26.59 13.90
CA SER A 89 -2.37 -26.94 12.46
C SER A 89 -3.67 -26.54 11.77
N ILE A 90 -4.81 -26.53 12.46
CA ILE A 90 -6.10 -26.18 11.85
C ILE A 90 -6.18 -24.66 11.68
N ALA A 91 -5.85 -23.91 12.72
CA ALA A 91 -5.82 -22.46 12.68
C ALA A 91 -4.81 -21.95 11.65
N ARG A 92 -3.62 -22.56 11.56
CA ARG A 92 -2.61 -22.22 10.55
C ARG A 92 -3.10 -22.47 9.12
N ASN A 93 -3.79 -23.58 8.87
CA ASN A 93 -4.36 -23.84 7.54
C ASN A 93 -5.43 -22.82 7.17
N ASN A 94 -6.33 -22.49 8.10
CA ASN A 94 -7.35 -21.46 7.88
C ASN A 94 -6.73 -20.08 7.62
N PHE A 95 -5.68 -19.74 8.37
CA PHE A 95 -4.92 -18.52 8.15
C PHE A 95 -4.27 -18.50 6.75
N ASN A 96 -3.59 -19.57 6.37
CA ASN A 96 -2.94 -19.69 5.06
C ASN A 96 -3.95 -19.63 3.91
N ASP A 97 -5.13 -20.22 4.07
CA ASP A 97 -6.21 -20.16 3.07
C ASP A 97 -6.72 -18.73 2.91
N TRP A 98 -6.92 -18.00 4.02
CA TRP A 98 -7.30 -16.59 4.00
C TRP A 98 -6.20 -15.72 3.39
N LEU A 99 -4.95 -15.88 3.82
CA LEU A 99 -3.80 -15.12 3.35
C LEU A 99 -3.62 -15.28 1.83
N ARG A 100 -3.79 -16.50 1.34
CA ARG A 100 -3.71 -16.85 -0.07
C ARG A 100 -4.74 -16.12 -0.96
N CYS A 101 -5.91 -15.79 -0.42
CA CYS A 101 -7.06 -15.36 -1.21
C CYS A 101 -7.47 -13.91 -0.97
N GLU A 102 -7.22 -13.35 0.21
CA GLU A 102 -7.74 -12.02 0.59
C GLU A 102 -6.84 -11.26 1.58
N GLY A 103 -5.89 -11.96 2.24
CA GLY A 103 -5.19 -11.39 3.40
C GLY A 103 -4.14 -10.34 3.08
N LEU A 104 -3.46 -10.39 1.93
CA LEU A 104 -2.35 -9.47 1.64
C LEU A 104 -2.78 -8.00 1.66
N LEU A 105 -3.87 -7.67 0.98
CA LEU A 105 -4.35 -6.29 0.89
C LEU A 105 -4.93 -5.82 2.23
N ALA A 106 -5.57 -6.71 3.00
CA ALA A 106 -6.03 -6.42 4.35
C ALA A 106 -4.86 -6.08 5.30
N ILE A 107 -3.80 -6.89 5.30
CA ILE A 107 -2.59 -6.66 6.12
C ILE A 107 -1.89 -5.36 5.72
N ALA A 108 -1.73 -5.10 4.42
CA ALA A 108 -1.19 -3.84 3.93
C ALA A 108 -2.03 -2.63 4.38
N GLY A 109 -3.35 -2.79 4.36
CA GLY A 109 -4.32 -1.81 4.83
C GLY A 109 -4.20 -1.53 6.33
N GLU A 110 -3.99 -2.56 7.15
CA GLU A 110 -3.78 -2.39 8.59
C GLU A 110 -2.49 -1.63 8.89
N LYS A 111 -1.38 -1.95 8.22
CA LYS A 111 -0.14 -1.16 8.35
C LYS A 111 -0.35 0.29 7.91
N MET A 112 -1.10 0.50 6.82
CA MET A 112 -1.45 1.85 6.35
C MET A 112 -2.24 2.61 7.42
N LEU A 113 -3.19 1.98 8.11
CA LEU A 113 -3.89 2.64 9.22
C LEU A 113 -2.98 2.96 10.40
N LYS A 114 -2.03 2.07 10.74
CA LYS A 114 -1.02 2.33 11.79
C LYS A 114 -0.20 3.56 11.46
N GLU A 115 0.31 3.66 10.25
CA GLU A 115 1.12 4.80 9.81
C GLU A 115 0.28 6.08 9.66
N ALA A 116 -0.95 5.98 9.18
CA ALA A 116 -1.87 7.11 9.13
C ALA A 116 -2.22 7.63 10.53
N ASN A 117 -2.26 6.75 11.54
CA ASN A 117 -2.47 7.15 12.92
C ASN A 117 -1.26 7.93 13.46
N VAL A 118 -0.04 7.50 13.14
CA VAL A 118 1.19 8.25 13.50
C VAL A 118 1.15 9.68 12.95
N PHE A 119 0.69 9.86 11.71
CA PHE A 119 0.51 11.19 11.13
C PHE A 119 -0.50 12.08 11.87
N LEU A 120 -1.42 11.47 12.63
CA LEU A 120 -2.47 12.14 13.39
C LEU A 120 -2.16 12.22 14.90
N ASP A 121 -1.00 11.76 15.36
CA ASP A 121 -0.68 11.65 16.79
C ASP A 121 -0.82 12.99 17.51
N ASP A 122 -0.43 14.10 16.87
CA ASP A 122 -0.53 15.46 17.42
C ASP A 122 -1.98 15.98 17.55
N GLU A 123 -2.93 15.36 16.86
CA GLU A 123 -4.34 15.74 16.86
C GLU A 123 -5.17 14.98 17.92
N ALA A 124 -4.55 14.05 18.65
CA ALA A 124 -5.21 13.16 19.60
C ALA A 124 -6.40 12.38 19.00
N ILE A 125 -6.31 12.04 17.71
CA ILE A 125 -7.30 11.23 16.98
C ILE A 125 -6.79 9.78 16.93
N ASN A 126 -7.57 8.84 17.48
CA ASN A 126 -7.29 7.42 17.36
C ASN A 126 -8.13 6.80 16.23
N LEU A 127 -7.48 6.41 15.13
CA LEU A 127 -8.15 5.81 13.98
C LEU A 127 -8.64 4.38 14.25
N PHE A 128 -7.97 3.60 15.08
CA PHE A 128 -8.27 2.17 15.26
C PHE A 128 -9.64 1.90 15.88
N ASP A 129 -10.12 2.81 16.72
CA ASP A 129 -11.42 2.66 17.37
C ASP A 129 -12.59 2.94 16.42
N PHE A 130 -12.31 3.48 15.24
CA PHE A 130 -13.33 4.11 14.41
C PHE A 130 -13.24 3.77 12.93
N VAL A 131 -12.10 3.36 12.38
CA VAL A 131 -11.99 3.03 10.96
C VAL A 131 -12.37 1.57 10.73
N ASP A 132 -13.49 1.34 10.03
CA ASP A 132 -13.91 0.01 9.57
C ASP A 132 -13.34 -0.24 8.16
N LEU A 133 -12.09 -0.67 8.10
CA LEU A 133 -11.39 -0.98 6.86
C LEU A 133 -11.65 -2.43 6.45
N ARG A 134 -12.04 -2.61 5.18
CA ARG A 134 -12.34 -3.91 4.59
C ARG A 134 -11.56 -4.08 3.30
N SER A 135 -11.30 -5.34 2.96
CA SER A 135 -10.82 -5.71 1.64
C SER A 135 -11.79 -6.71 1.04
N ASP A 136 -12.08 -6.56 -0.25
CA ASP A 136 -12.26 -7.73 -1.10
C ASP A 136 -10.92 -8.02 -1.79
N SER A 137 -10.73 -9.21 -2.33
CA SER A 137 -9.53 -9.65 -3.08
C SER A 137 -8.95 -8.61 -4.06
N THR A 138 -9.77 -7.64 -4.49
CA THR A 138 -9.39 -6.63 -5.49
C THR A 138 -9.23 -5.23 -4.93
N VAL A 139 -9.94 -4.88 -3.86
CA VAL A 139 -10.03 -3.50 -3.42
C VAL A 139 -10.09 -3.39 -1.90
N LEU A 140 -9.31 -2.44 -1.39
CA LEU A 140 -9.40 -1.94 -0.03
C LEU A 140 -10.45 -0.81 0.02
N TYR A 141 -11.37 -0.84 0.98
CA TYR A 141 -12.40 0.18 1.12
C TYR A 141 -12.80 0.41 2.58
N LEU A 142 -13.33 1.60 2.86
CA LEU A 142 -13.91 1.94 4.15
C LEU A 142 -15.37 1.53 4.17
N GLN A 143 -15.82 0.80 5.20
CA GLN A 143 -17.22 0.46 5.45
C GLN A 143 -17.97 1.58 6.21
N ASN A 144 -17.27 2.49 6.88
CA ASN A 144 -17.87 3.64 7.55
C ASN A 144 -17.26 5.00 7.17
N GLY A 145 -16.83 5.15 5.91
CA GLY A 145 -16.08 6.34 5.45
C GLY A 145 -16.75 7.71 5.66
N GLU A 146 -18.09 7.81 5.71
CA GLU A 146 -18.78 9.08 6.02
C GLU A 146 -18.52 9.56 7.46
N GLU A 147 -18.43 8.62 8.39
CA GLU A 147 -18.19 8.90 9.79
C GLU A 147 -16.74 9.34 9.95
N VAL A 148 -15.82 8.58 9.36
CA VAL A 148 -14.37 8.89 9.34
C VAL A 148 -14.15 10.28 8.74
N GLU A 149 -14.84 10.62 7.64
CA GLU A 149 -14.79 11.95 7.06
C GLU A 149 -15.24 13.04 8.03
N LYS A 150 -16.38 12.86 8.71
CA LYS A 150 -16.91 13.88 9.64
C LYS A 150 -15.89 14.18 10.74
N MET A 151 -15.22 13.16 11.24
CA MET A 151 -14.17 13.28 12.26
C MET A 151 -12.95 14.03 11.73
N LEU A 152 -12.46 13.63 10.54
CA LEU A 152 -11.22 14.18 9.98
C LEU A 152 -11.41 15.48 9.20
N ARG A 153 -12.64 15.91 8.91
CA ARG A 153 -12.94 17.05 8.03
C ARG A 153 -12.23 18.35 8.43
N GLY A 154 -12.12 18.61 9.72
CA GLY A 154 -11.42 19.79 10.24
C GLY A 154 -9.94 19.77 9.88
N PHE A 155 -9.29 18.65 10.17
CA PHE A 155 -7.87 18.41 9.92
C PHE A 155 -7.55 18.34 8.42
N ILE A 156 -8.31 17.57 7.63
CA ILE A 156 -8.12 17.43 6.17
C ILE A 156 -8.10 18.79 5.46
N LYS A 157 -8.91 19.76 5.93
CA LYS A 157 -8.94 21.12 5.34
C LYS A 157 -7.70 21.96 5.65
N GLN A 158 -6.95 21.61 6.70
CA GLN A 158 -5.74 22.30 7.12
C GLN A 158 -4.49 21.71 6.48
N VAL A 159 -4.53 20.43 6.10
CA VAL A 159 -3.42 19.74 5.45
C VAL A 159 -3.21 20.29 4.03
N ASP A 160 -2.01 20.82 3.77
CA ASP A 160 -1.56 21.24 2.45
C ASP A 160 -0.89 20.05 1.73
N PHE A 161 -1.71 19.22 1.08
CA PHE A 161 -1.25 18.03 0.37
C PHE A 161 -0.28 18.37 -0.78
N GLU A 162 -0.47 19.49 -1.47
CA GLU A 162 0.43 19.89 -2.57
C GLU A 162 1.82 20.23 -2.04
N LYS A 163 1.89 20.96 -0.92
CA LYS A 163 3.17 21.26 -0.27
C LYS A 163 3.86 19.98 0.23
N LEU A 164 3.13 19.07 0.87
CA LEU A 164 3.68 17.81 1.37
C LEU A 164 4.16 16.89 0.24
N ASP A 165 3.46 16.85 -0.91
CA ASP A 165 3.93 16.15 -2.09
C ASP A 165 5.28 16.70 -2.58
N LEU A 166 5.43 18.02 -2.67
CA LEU A 166 6.67 18.67 -3.08
C LEU A 166 7.82 18.44 -2.08
N GLU A 167 7.52 18.38 -0.78
CA GLU A 167 8.50 18.07 0.26
C GLU A 167 8.94 16.61 0.18
N ALA A 168 8.00 15.67 0.01
CA ALA A 168 8.31 14.25 -0.13
C ALA A 168 9.14 13.95 -1.40
N GLU A 169 8.90 14.68 -2.49
CA GLU A 169 9.71 14.58 -3.72
C GLU A 169 11.16 15.05 -3.51
N LYS A 170 11.37 16.11 -2.72
CA LYS A 170 12.71 16.65 -2.43
C LYS A 170 13.45 15.83 -1.37
N GLY A 171 12.72 15.32 -0.39
CA GLY A 171 13.23 14.60 0.78
C GLY A 171 13.44 13.11 0.56
N PHE A 172 13.35 12.61 -0.68
CA PHE A 172 13.52 11.19 -0.98
C PHE A 172 12.49 10.26 -0.30
N GLY A 173 11.25 10.70 -0.13
CA GLY A 173 10.03 9.88 0.05
C GLY A 173 9.89 8.97 1.29
N SER A 174 10.96 8.35 1.80
CA SER A 174 10.93 7.35 2.88
C SER A 174 10.52 7.93 4.22
N ASP A 175 10.80 9.22 4.44
CA ASP A 175 10.50 9.92 5.70
C ASP A 175 9.04 10.42 5.74
N PHE A 176 8.24 10.08 4.72
CA PHE A 176 6.87 10.56 4.53
C PHE A 176 5.86 9.40 4.41
N LYS A 177 6.21 8.19 4.88
CA LYS A 177 5.33 7.00 4.81
C LYS A 177 3.99 7.24 5.51
N ASP A 178 4.03 7.81 6.71
CA ASP A 178 2.88 8.24 7.52
C ASP A 178 1.98 9.23 6.77
N TYR A 179 2.57 10.22 6.10
CA TYR A 179 1.85 11.13 5.21
C TYR A 179 1.18 10.39 4.04
N PHE A 180 1.90 9.51 3.33
CA PHE A 180 1.33 8.77 2.20
C PHE A 180 0.20 7.84 2.66
N ALA A 181 0.34 7.24 3.84
CA ALA A 181 -0.69 6.44 4.48
C ALA A 181 -1.94 7.27 4.80
N PHE A 182 -1.77 8.45 5.43
CA PHE A 182 -2.88 9.36 5.69
C PHE A 182 -3.55 9.85 4.40
N LYS A 183 -2.76 10.19 3.38
CA LYS A 183 -3.27 10.58 2.05
C LYS A 183 -4.04 9.43 1.39
N CYS A 184 -3.59 8.19 1.55
CA CYS A 184 -4.30 7.00 1.09
C CYS A 184 -5.66 6.86 1.80
N LEU A 185 -5.72 7.04 3.12
CA LEU A 185 -6.98 7.04 3.87
C LEU A 185 -7.96 8.10 3.33
N VAL A 186 -7.49 9.33 3.08
CA VAL A 186 -8.31 10.41 2.51
C VAL A 186 -8.84 10.04 1.11
N LYS A 187 -8.02 9.40 0.28
CA LYS A 187 -8.45 8.88 -1.03
C LYS A 187 -9.57 7.85 -0.88
N LEU A 188 -9.44 6.88 0.03
CA LEU A 188 -10.48 5.86 0.28
C LEU A 188 -11.81 6.47 0.76
N ILE A 189 -11.74 7.52 1.59
CA ILE A 189 -12.93 8.29 2.01
C ILE A 189 -13.65 8.88 0.79
N ASN A 190 -12.90 9.44 -0.17
CA ASN A 190 -13.47 10.09 -1.35
C ASN A 190 -14.02 9.08 -2.37
N GLU A 191 -13.29 8.00 -2.65
CA GLU A 191 -13.76 6.95 -3.58
C GLU A 191 -15.08 6.31 -3.14
N ARG A 192 -15.28 6.14 -1.82
CA ARG A 192 -16.57 5.66 -1.28
C ARG A 192 -17.73 6.58 -1.67
N LYS A 193 -17.53 7.90 -1.66
CA LYS A 193 -18.60 8.86 -2.01
C LYS A 193 -19.02 8.70 -3.46
N GLU A 194 -18.07 8.50 -4.35
CA GLU A 194 -18.33 8.32 -5.78
C GLU A 194 -19.12 7.05 -6.08
N ARG A 195 -18.93 5.98 -5.30
CA ARG A 195 -19.73 4.74 -5.43
C ARG A 195 -21.18 4.89 -4.94
N ASN A 196 -21.45 5.85 -4.06
CA ASN A 196 -22.75 6.07 -3.43
C ASN A 196 -23.53 7.26 -4.02
N ALA A 197 -22.94 8.00 -4.97
CA ALA A 197 -23.54 9.16 -5.66
C ALA A 197 -24.29 8.73 -6.94
#